data_AF-A0A820ZFH4-F1
#
_entry.id   AF-A0A820ZFH4-F1
#
_cell.length_a   1.000
_cell.length_b   1.000
_cell.length_c   1.000
_cell.angle_alpha   90.00
_cell.angle_beta   90.00
_cell.angle_gamma   90.00
#
_symmetry.space_group_name_H-M   'P 1'
#
loop_
_entity.id
_entity.type
_entity.pdbx_description
1 polymer ?
#
loop_
_entity_poly.entity_id
_entity_poly.type
_entity_poly.pdbx_seq_one_letter_code
_entity_poly.pdbx_strand_id
1 'polypeptide(L)'
;MVLDGDNVLVNSSKKIEDYIPSVPDIYVVHSERFYNGEISAGNYLIYNCQWSYIYLLNWINMYTILPSVPYHNNDNGALHIHFALSVGKMHPACFDLWYGSLNETWYDRYVGCIKCAIAGQRRFAHIWLLRRGHSFARDYREPENTILETDFLIHGFKNDSSYYYRWQIRTSVCRHNIAAWSIPIRSEMVVTNRSIAQALIRHYDVAAQKNHPESIGIADVFDCWPFCQVELTGHKEQTYLKTLCKSDHHSPDI
;
A
#
# COMPACT_ATOMS: atom_id res chain seq x y z
N MET A 1 11.53 3.50 -9.86
CA MET A 1 10.18 3.79 -9.32
C MET A 1 9.17 3.34 -10.36
N VAL A 2 8.13 2.66 -9.91
CA VAL A 2 6.97 2.29 -10.73
C VAL A 2 5.75 3.02 -10.16
N LEU A 3 4.96 3.60 -11.05
CA LEU A 3 3.72 4.31 -10.75
C LEU A 3 2.67 3.93 -11.79
N ASP A 4 1.48 3.56 -11.33
CA ASP A 4 0.30 3.45 -12.18
C ASP A 4 -0.07 4.80 -12.81
N GLY A 5 -0.71 4.74 -13.97
CA GLY A 5 -1.08 5.92 -14.75
C GLY A 5 -2.17 6.79 -14.10
N ASP A 6 -2.86 6.30 -13.07
CA ASP A 6 -3.93 7.00 -12.34
C ASP A 6 -3.47 7.55 -10.98
N ASN A 7 -2.17 7.83 -10.85
CA ASN A 7 -1.62 8.61 -9.75
C ASN A 7 -1.68 10.12 -10.04
N VAL A 8 -2.04 10.91 -9.03
CA VAL A 8 -2.04 12.38 -9.08
C VAL A 8 -1.05 12.93 -8.06
N LEU A 9 -0.15 13.82 -8.51
CA LEU A 9 0.78 14.53 -7.63
C LEU A 9 0.05 15.68 -6.92
N VAL A 10 -0.06 15.59 -5.59
CA VAL A 10 -0.83 16.55 -4.79
C VAL A 10 0.02 17.45 -3.90
N ASN A 11 1.30 17.12 -3.71
CA ASN A 11 2.22 17.96 -2.96
C ASN A 11 3.63 17.95 -3.57
N SER A 12 4.02 19.05 -4.21
CA SER A 12 5.36 19.22 -4.80
C SER A 12 6.44 19.54 -3.77
N SER A 13 6.08 19.83 -2.52
CA SER A 13 7.05 20.08 -1.45
C SER A 13 7.57 18.78 -0.83
N LYS A 14 6.86 17.66 -1.04
CA LYS A 14 7.29 16.32 -0.63
C LYS A 14 8.20 15.69 -1.68
N LYS A 15 9.10 14.83 -1.21
CA LYS A 15 10.17 14.24 -2.02
C LYS A 15 10.04 12.72 -1.99
N ILE A 16 10.31 12.08 -3.13
CA ILE A 16 10.31 10.61 -3.18
C ILE A 16 11.47 10.04 -2.37
N GLU A 17 12.54 10.82 -2.22
CA GLU A 17 13.72 10.54 -1.41
C GLU A 17 13.38 10.31 0.07
N ASP A 18 12.28 10.89 0.56
CA ASP A 18 11.81 10.66 1.94
C ASP A 18 11.39 9.18 2.18
N TYR A 19 11.16 8.43 1.09
CA TYR A 19 10.74 7.03 1.09
C TYR A 19 11.84 6.07 0.64
N ILE A 20 13.02 6.60 0.26
CA ILE A 20 14.19 5.79 -0.06
C ILE A 20 14.90 5.44 1.25
N PRO A 21 15.05 4.15 1.60
CA PRO A 21 15.70 3.74 2.83
C PRO A 21 17.16 4.20 2.86
N SER A 22 17.58 4.75 3.99
CA SER A 22 19.00 5.01 4.28
C SER A 22 19.75 3.77 4.72
N VAL A 23 19.03 2.68 5.02
CA VAL A 23 19.60 1.40 5.46
C VAL A 23 20.21 0.69 4.25
N PRO A 24 21.51 0.33 4.30
CA PRO A 24 22.11 -0.48 3.24
C PRO A 24 21.36 -1.81 3.09
N ASP A 25 21.37 -2.37 1.88
CA ASP A 25 20.76 -3.65 1.52
C ASP A 25 19.24 -3.73 1.35
N ILE A 26 18.48 -2.66 1.62
CA ILE A 26 17.07 -2.59 1.15
C ILE A 26 17.04 -2.19 -0.31
N TYR A 27 16.54 -3.09 -1.16
CA TYR A 27 16.51 -2.91 -2.61
C TYR A 27 15.10 -2.68 -3.16
N VAL A 28 14.06 -3.09 -2.43
CA VAL A 28 12.66 -2.91 -2.85
C VAL A 28 11.86 -2.27 -1.71
N VAL A 29 11.05 -1.27 -2.05
CA VAL A 29 10.09 -0.66 -1.13
C VAL A 29 8.69 -0.84 -1.70
N HIS A 30 7.91 -1.68 -1.03
CA HIS A 30 6.48 -1.85 -1.28
C HIS A 30 5.67 -1.04 -0.28
N SER A 31 4.38 -0.88 -0.54
CA SER A 31 3.48 -0.24 0.41
C SER A 31 2.17 -0.98 0.53
N GLU A 32 1.57 -0.94 1.72
CA GLU A 32 0.19 -1.36 1.88
C GLU A 32 -0.77 -0.26 1.45
N ARG A 33 -1.77 -0.66 0.68
CA ARG A 33 -2.92 0.18 0.35
C ARG A 33 -3.70 0.50 1.61
N PHE A 34 -4.14 1.74 1.76
CA PHE A 34 -4.92 2.13 2.94
C PHE A 34 -6.30 1.45 2.92
N TYR A 35 -6.87 1.29 1.72
CA TYR A 35 -8.21 0.75 1.46
C TYR A 35 -8.45 -0.63 2.09
N ASN A 36 -7.72 -1.66 1.67
CA ASN A 36 -7.88 -3.04 2.14
C ASN A 36 -6.57 -3.64 2.69
N GLY A 37 -5.48 -2.87 2.75
CA GLY A 37 -4.22 -3.34 3.30
C GLY A 37 -3.50 -4.40 2.47
N GLU A 38 -3.85 -4.55 1.20
CA GLU A 38 -3.07 -5.34 0.24
C GLU A 38 -1.73 -4.64 -0.07
N ILE A 39 -0.72 -5.42 -0.46
CA ILE A 39 0.54 -4.87 -0.97
C ILE A 39 0.30 -4.31 -2.37
N SER A 40 0.66 -3.05 -2.62
CA SER A 40 0.43 -2.37 -3.90
C SER A 40 1.49 -2.73 -4.95
N ALA A 41 1.04 -3.25 -6.08
CA ALA A 41 1.85 -3.45 -7.29
C ALA A 41 1.95 -2.19 -8.16
N GLY A 42 0.95 -1.31 -8.08
CA GLY A 42 0.91 -0.08 -8.88
C GLY A 42 1.93 0.98 -8.47
N ASN A 43 2.42 0.93 -7.21
CA ASN A 43 3.32 1.94 -6.68
C ASN A 43 4.41 1.32 -5.79
N TYR A 44 5.63 1.23 -6.32
CA TYR A 44 6.79 0.74 -5.55
C TYR A 44 8.13 1.37 -5.99
N LEU A 45 9.11 1.30 -5.09
CA LEU A 45 10.49 1.68 -5.37
C LEU A 45 11.34 0.43 -5.53
N ILE A 46 12.27 0.50 -6.48
CA ILE A 46 13.20 -0.58 -6.76
C ILE A 46 14.56 -0.01 -7.10
N TYR A 47 15.58 -0.52 -6.43
CA TYR A 47 16.97 -0.19 -6.66
C TYR A 47 17.52 -1.02 -7.81
N ASN A 48 18.34 -0.42 -8.67
CA ASN A 48 18.92 -1.11 -9.82
C ASN A 48 20.12 -1.98 -9.40
N CYS A 49 19.87 -3.25 -9.11
CA CYS A 49 20.90 -4.25 -8.80
C CYS A 49 20.49 -5.65 -9.25
N GLN A 50 21.44 -6.59 -9.20
CA GLN A 50 21.20 -7.98 -9.59
C GLN A 50 20.08 -8.64 -8.76
N TRP A 51 20.01 -8.33 -7.46
CA TRP A 51 18.98 -8.88 -6.58
C TRP A 51 17.58 -8.44 -7.02
N SER A 52 17.39 -7.13 -7.23
CA SER A 52 16.13 -6.55 -7.71
C SER A 52 15.70 -7.09 -9.07
N TYR A 53 16.66 -7.30 -9.97
CA TYR A 53 16.38 -7.91 -11.27
C TYR A 53 15.83 -9.32 -11.13
N ILE A 54 16.44 -10.16 -10.30
CA ILE A 54 15.96 -11.53 -10.02
C ILE A 54 14.60 -11.50 -9.32
N TYR A 55 14.40 -10.59 -8.36
CA TYR A 55 13.12 -10.37 -7.70
C TYR A 55 12.01 -10.09 -8.73
N LEU A 56 12.22 -9.12 -9.63
CA LEU A 56 11.25 -8.81 -10.69
C LEU A 56 11.03 -9.97 -11.67
N LEU A 57 12.08 -10.69 -12.09
CA LEU A 57 11.92 -11.86 -12.96
C LEU A 57 11.04 -12.92 -12.31
N ASN A 58 11.26 -13.19 -11.02
CA ASN A 58 10.47 -14.15 -10.27
C ASN A 58 9.02 -13.69 -10.11
N TRP A 59 8.80 -12.38 -9.89
CA TRP A 59 7.44 -11.84 -9.85
C TRP A 59 6.75 -11.94 -11.21
N ILE A 60 7.42 -11.55 -12.29
CA ILE A 60 6.90 -11.67 -13.66
C ILE A 60 6.47 -13.10 -13.89
N ASN A 61 7.35 -14.08 -13.64
CA ASN A 61 7.11 -15.52 -13.83
C ASN A 61 5.88 -16.07 -13.10
N MET A 62 5.34 -15.37 -12.09
CA MET A 62 4.06 -15.74 -11.48
C MET A 62 2.90 -15.76 -12.49
N TYR A 63 3.03 -15.07 -13.63
CA TYR A 63 2.04 -15.11 -14.71
C TYR A 63 1.73 -16.53 -15.19
N THR A 64 2.68 -17.46 -15.08
CA THR A 64 2.51 -18.85 -15.52
C THR A 64 1.66 -19.69 -14.56
N ILE A 65 1.40 -19.19 -13.35
CA ILE A 65 0.62 -19.87 -12.31
C ILE A 65 -0.55 -19.01 -11.82
N LEU A 66 -0.98 -18.00 -12.60
CA LEU A 66 -2.17 -17.24 -12.26
C LEU A 66 -3.38 -18.17 -12.17
N PRO A 67 -4.16 -18.11 -11.08
CA PRO A 67 -5.31 -18.98 -10.93
C PRO A 67 -6.41 -18.58 -11.92
N SER A 68 -7.03 -19.59 -12.54
CA SER A 68 -8.16 -19.40 -13.45
C SER A 68 -9.46 -19.17 -12.68
N VAL A 69 -9.51 -18.11 -11.86
CA VAL A 69 -10.66 -17.71 -11.04
C VAL A 69 -11.17 -16.32 -11.40
N PRO A 70 -12.43 -15.98 -11.08
CA PRO A 70 -12.99 -14.67 -11.43
C PRO A 70 -12.29 -13.47 -10.80
N TYR A 71 -11.64 -13.65 -9.63
CA TYR A 71 -11.02 -12.55 -8.90
C TYR A 71 -9.63 -12.94 -8.39
N HIS A 72 -8.64 -12.91 -9.29
CA HIS A 72 -7.24 -13.20 -8.93
C HIS A 72 -6.36 -11.95 -8.78
N ASN A 73 -6.88 -10.77 -9.13
CA ASN A 73 -6.21 -9.45 -9.06
C ASN A 73 -4.86 -9.34 -9.82
N ASN A 74 -4.71 -10.09 -10.92
CA ASN A 74 -3.55 -10.07 -11.83
C ASN A 74 -2.18 -10.06 -11.10
N ASP A 75 -1.31 -9.11 -11.45
CA ASP A 75 0.02 -8.91 -10.91
C ASP A 75 0.01 -8.50 -9.42
N ASN A 76 -0.98 -7.72 -8.99
CA ASN A 76 -1.17 -7.35 -7.58
C ASN A 76 -1.50 -8.59 -6.72
N GLY A 77 -2.37 -9.47 -7.22
CA GLY A 77 -2.62 -10.79 -6.62
C GLY A 77 -1.37 -11.65 -6.53
N ALA A 78 -0.63 -11.77 -7.63
CA ALA A 78 0.61 -12.53 -7.67
C ALA A 78 1.70 -11.97 -6.75
N LEU A 79 1.74 -10.64 -6.54
CA LEU A 79 2.72 -9.97 -5.70
C LEU A 79 2.72 -10.50 -4.28
N HIS A 80 1.57 -10.87 -3.72
CA HIS A 80 1.47 -11.27 -2.33
C HIS A 80 2.14 -12.63 -2.07
N ILE A 81 1.89 -13.64 -2.93
CA ILE A 81 2.66 -14.90 -2.91
C ILE A 81 4.15 -14.61 -3.13
N HIS A 82 4.48 -13.85 -4.17
CA HIS A 82 5.87 -13.57 -4.54
C HIS A 82 6.64 -12.88 -3.39
N PHE A 83 6.00 -11.92 -2.73
CA PHE A 83 6.51 -11.26 -1.54
C PHE A 83 6.78 -12.26 -0.43
N ALA A 84 5.78 -13.08 -0.07
CA ALA A 84 5.89 -14.06 1.01
C ALA A 84 6.98 -15.11 0.75
N LEU A 85 7.13 -15.57 -0.50
CA LEU A 85 8.23 -16.44 -0.92
C LEU A 85 9.58 -15.74 -0.78
N SER A 86 9.68 -14.49 -1.23
CA SER A 86 10.93 -13.71 -1.21
C SER A 86 11.44 -13.41 0.19
N VAL A 87 10.54 -13.35 1.18
CA VAL A 87 10.90 -13.16 2.59
C VAL A 87 10.93 -14.45 3.41
N GLY A 88 10.74 -15.61 2.76
CA GLY A 88 10.80 -16.92 3.41
C GLY A 88 9.65 -17.18 4.41
N LYS A 89 8.49 -16.55 4.20
CA LYS A 89 7.32 -16.66 5.09
C LYS A 89 6.07 -17.17 4.39
N MET A 90 6.22 -17.86 3.27
CA MET A 90 5.07 -18.37 2.53
C MET A 90 4.38 -19.51 3.28
N HIS A 91 3.06 -19.42 3.42
CA HIS A 91 2.23 -20.48 4.01
C HIS A 91 1.35 -21.13 2.92
N PRO A 92 1.33 -22.48 2.77
CA PRO A 92 0.60 -23.16 1.70
C PRO A 92 -0.89 -22.79 1.62
N ALA A 93 -1.58 -22.64 2.75
CA ALA A 93 -2.99 -22.26 2.77
C ALA A 93 -3.29 -20.92 2.06
N CYS A 94 -2.31 -20.02 1.95
CA CYS A 94 -2.52 -18.76 1.23
C CYS A 94 -2.59 -18.98 -0.29
N PHE A 95 -1.93 -20.01 -0.83
CA PHE A 95 -2.15 -20.42 -2.23
C PHE A 95 -3.58 -20.89 -2.44
N ASP A 96 -4.08 -21.77 -1.57
CA ASP A 96 -5.43 -22.32 -1.71
C ASP A 96 -6.50 -21.21 -1.70
N LEU A 97 -6.34 -20.21 -0.85
CA LEU A 97 -7.23 -19.05 -0.86
C LEU A 97 -7.13 -18.21 -2.14
N TRP A 98 -5.92 -17.99 -2.67
CA TRP A 98 -5.76 -17.26 -3.92
C TRP A 98 -6.40 -18.01 -5.10
N TYR A 99 -6.19 -19.33 -5.16
CA TYR A 99 -6.80 -20.22 -6.15
C TYR A 99 -8.30 -20.42 -5.96
N GLY A 100 -8.86 -20.04 -4.81
CA GLY A 100 -10.28 -20.04 -4.51
C GLY A 100 -10.94 -18.66 -4.57
N SER A 101 -10.23 -17.60 -4.98
CA SER A 101 -10.74 -16.23 -4.88
C SER A 101 -11.82 -15.91 -5.92
N LEU A 102 -13.08 -15.92 -5.48
CA LEU A 102 -14.25 -15.69 -6.34
C LEU A 102 -14.68 -14.21 -6.43
N ASN A 103 -14.36 -13.43 -5.41
CA ASN A 103 -14.72 -12.01 -5.30
C ASN A 103 -13.77 -11.31 -4.29
N GLU A 104 -13.97 -10.01 -4.11
CA GLU A 104 -13.14 -9.15 -3.23
C GLU A 104 -13.06 -9.69 -1.80
N THR A 105 -14.16 -10.19 -1.21
CA THR A 105 -14.13 -10.75 0.16
C THR A 105 -13.26 -12.00 0.26
N TRP A 106 -13.30 -12.90 -0.73
CA TRP A 106 -12.44 -14.08 -0.76
C TRP A 106 -10.98 -13.70 -0.97
N TYR A 107 -10.75 -12.69 -1.80
CA TYR A 107 -9.42 -12.13 -2.02
C TYR A 107 -8.87 -11.44 -0.75
N ASP A 108 -9.70 -10.75 0.02
CA ASP A 108 -9.29 -10.17 1.30
C ASP A 108 -8.85 -11.24 2.30
N ARG A 109 -9.48 -12.43 2.30
CA ARG A 109 -9.00 -13.57 3.12
C ARG A 109 -7.60 -14.01 2.68
N TYR A 110 -7.36 -14.08 1.37
CA TYR A 110 -6.04 -14.39 0.83
C TYR A 110 -5.00 -13.33 1.27
N VAL A 111 -5.32 -12.05 1.15
CA VAL A 111 -4.47 -10.95 1.63
C VAL A 111 -4.22 -11.08 3.13
N GLY A 112 -5.27 -11.36 3.92
CA GLY A 112 -5.20 -11.61 5.35
C GLY A 112 -4.27 -12.77 5.72
N CYS A 113 -4.32 -13.87 4.98
CA CYS A 113 -3.42 -15.02 5.15
C CYS A 113 -1.95 -14.62 4.97
N ILE A 114 -1.63 -13.87 3.93
CA ILE A 114 -0.26 -13.41 3.66
C ILE A 114 0.22 -12.48 4.77
N LYS A 115 -0.65 -11.58 5.23
CA LYS A 115 -0.37 -10.65 6.33
C LYS A 115 -0.19 -11.36 7.67
N CYS A 116 -0.96 -12.43 7.91
CA CYS A 116 -0.77 -13.32 9.04
C CYS A 116 0.61 -13.99 8.98
N ALA A 117 0.98 -14.51 7.80
CA ALA A 117 2.24 -15.20 7.60
C ALA A 117 3.46 -14.30 7.83
N ILE A 118 3.38 -13.01 7.47
CA ILE A 118 4.46 -12.05 7.75
C ILE A 118 4.46 -11.52 9.19
N ALA A 119 3.38 -11.75 9.94
CA ALA A 119 3.21 -11.48 11.36
C ALA A 119 3.58 -10.04 11.78
N GLY A 120 3.07 -9.04 11.05
CA GLY A 120 3.33 -7.64 11.37
C GLY A 120 4.76 -7.15 11.09
N GLN A 121 5.64 -8.03 10.60
CA GLN A 121 6.97 -7.66 10.14
C GLN A 121 6.88 -6.81 8.86
N ARG A 122 7.68 -5.75 8.80
CA ARG A 122 7.67 -4.75 7.74
C ARG A 122 9.05 -4.56 7.12
N ARG A 123 10.12 -4.73 7.89
CA ARG A 123 11.49 -4.75 7.38
C ARG A 123 12.00 -6.17 7.27
N PHE A 124 12.41 -6.52 6.07
CA PHE A 124 13.05 -7.78 5.72
C PHE A 124 14.45 -7.50 5.18
N ALA A 125 15.26 -8.54 4.91
CA ALA A 125 16.64 -8.37 4.48
C ALA A 125 16.81 -7.37 3.32
N HIS A 126 15.99 -7.51 2.27
CA HIS A 126 16.08 -6.69 1.05
C HIS A 126 14.81 -5.89 0.72
N ILE A 127 13.76 -6.06 1.51
CA ILE A 127 12.45 -5.49 1.23
C ILE A 127 11.97 -4.69 2.44
N TRP A 128 11.49 -3.49 2.19
CA TRP A 128 10.76 -2.70 3.17
C TRP A 128 9.30 -2.56 2.72
N LEU A 129 8.37 -3.00 3.56
CA LEU A 129 6.94 -2.82 3.39
C LEU A 129 6.48 -1.60 4.21
N LEU A 130 6.13 -0.52 3.53
CA LEU A 130 5.54 0.66 4.16
C LEU A 130 4.14 0.33 4.67
N ARG A 131 3.88 0.75 5.90
CA ARG A 131 2.58 0.58 6.56
C ARG A 131 1.52 1.46 5.90
N ARG A 132 0.25 1.03 5.96
CA ARG A 132 -0.91 1.85 5.58
C ARG A 132 -0.82 3.26 6.15
N GLY A 133 -1.15 4.25 5.32
CA GLY A 133 -1.12 5.68 5.67
C GLY A 133 0.27 6.31 5.77
N HIS A 134 1.33 5.55 5.47
CA HIS A 134 2.72 6.02 5.47
C HIS A 134 3.42 5.77 4.12
N SER A 135 2.64 5.38 3.10
CA SER A 135 3.12 5.27 1.71
C SER A 135 3.31 6.65 1.08
N PHE A 136 4.05 6.68 -0.04
CA PHE A 136 4.17 7.85 -0.90
C PHE A 136 2.95 8.05 -1.81
N ALA A 137 2.05 7.06 -1.87
CA ALA A 137 0.76 7.17 -2.54
C ALA A 137 -0.38 6.68 -1.62
N ARG A 138 -1.40 7.52 -1.41
CA ARG A 138 -2.63 7.17 -0.65
C ARG A 138 -3.78 6.90 -1.60
N ASP A 139 -4.66 5.96 -1.26
CA ASP A 139 -5.78 5.59 -2.14
C ASP A 139 -6.83 6.71 -2.28
N TYR A 140 -7.34 6.88 -3.50
CA TYR A 140 -8.54 7.65 -3.84
C TYR A 140 -9.80 6.93 -3.32
N ARG A 141 -10.85 7.70 -2.95
CA ARG A 141 -12.13 7.26 -2.35
C ARG A 141 -12.17 7.04 -0.83
N GLU A 142 -11.18 7.55 -0.11
CA GLU A 142 -11.36 7.83 1.31
C GLU A 142 -12.29 9.06 1.44
N PRO A 143 -13.44 8.95 2.13
CA PRO A 143 -14.79 9.45 1.74
C PRO A 143 -14.98 10.93 1.40
N GLU A 144 -13.95 11.75 1.50
CA GLU A 144 -14.03 13.18 1.21
C GLU A 144 -13.11 13.62 0.07
N ASN A 145 -12.31 12.69 -0.49
CA ASN A 145 -11.29 12.98 -1.52
C ASN A 145 -10.47 14.23 -1.15
N THR A 146 -10.19 14.40 0.14
CA THR A 146 -9.37 15.49 0.66
C THR A 146 -7.90 15.15 0.54
N ILE A 147 -7.07 16.17 0.41
CA ILE A 147 -5.62 16.06 0.41
C ILE A 147 -5.15 16.38 1.82
N LEU A 148 -4.42 15.48 2.45
CA LEU A 148 -3.70 15.80 3.68
C LEU A 148 -2.41 16.50 3.31
N GLU A 149 -1.97 17.49 4.10
CA GLU A 149 -0.69 18.18 3.85
C GLU A 149 0.51 17.23 3.79
N THR A 150 0.41 16.05 4.39
CA THR A 150 1.43 15.00 4.37
C THR A 150 1.41 14.13 3.10
N ASP A 151 0.33 14.15 2.32
CA ASP A 151 0.23 13.33 1.11
C ASP A 151 1.26 13.79 0.07
N PHE A 152 1.78 12.84 -0.71
CA PHE A 152 2.61 13.13 -1.88
C PHE A 152 1.85 12.83 -3.16
N LEU A 153 1.41 11.58 -3.35
CA LEU A 153 0.56 11.15 -4.45
C LEU A 153 -0.80 10.66 -3.93
N ILE A 154 -1.84 10.81 -4.75
CA ILE A 154 -3.12 10.11 -4.61
C ILE A 154 -3.26 9.10 -5.73
N HIS A 155 -3.39 7.82 -5.39
CA HIS A 155 -3.51 6.67 -6.29
C HIS A 155 -4.98 6.36 -6.62
N GLY A 156 -5.26 5.78 -7.79
CA GLY A 156 -6.60 5.32 -8.16
C GLY A 156 -7.52 6.42 -8.67
N PHE A 157 -6.95 7.58 -9.02
CA PHE A 157 -7.69 8.72 -9.52
C PHE A 157 -7.94 8.59 -11.03
N LYS A 158 -9.06 7.97 -11.39
CA LYS A 158 -9.48 7.75 -12.79
C LYS A 158 -10.35 8.87 -13.37
N ASN A 159 -10.53 9.95 -12.61
CA ASN A 159 -11.41 11.07 -12.96
C ASN A 159 -10.64 12.21 -13.64
N ASP A 160 -11.35 13.27 -14.02
CA ASP A 160 -10.74 14.49 -14.55
C ASP A 160 -9.87 15.17 -13.48
N SER A 161 -8.59 15.35 -13.78
CA SER A 161 -7.60 16.06 -12.95
C SER A 161 -8.04 17.45 -12.49
N SER A 162 -9.03 18.07 -13.16
CA SER A 162 -9.66 19.34 -12.73
C SER A 162 -10.33 19.30 -11.34
N TYR A 163 -10.55 18.09 -10.78
CA TYR A 163 -11.01 17.93 -9.40
C TYR A 163 -9.98 18.44 -8.39
N TYR A 164 -8.72 18.02 -8.51
CA TYR A 164 -7.65 18.45 -7.61
C TYR A 164 -6.92 19.69 -8.10
N TYR A 165 -6.79 19.83 -9.42
CA TYR A 165 -6.11 20.96 -10.02
C TYR A 165 -7.09 22.07 -10.39
N ARG A 166 -6.71 23.32 -10.09
CA ARG A 166 -7.44 24.52 -10.51
C ARG A 166 -7.46 24.67 -12.04
N TRP A 167 -6.43 24.21 -12.71
CA TRP A 167 -6.32 24.20 -14.17
C TRP A 167 -5.44 23.04 -14.66
N GLN A 168 -5.61 22.63 -15.92
CA GLN A 168 -4.82 21.56 -16.53
C GLN A 168 -3.32 21.89 -16.53
N ILE A 169 -2.51 20.88 -16.19
CA ILE A 169 -1.05 21.01 -16.20
C ILE A 169 -0.55 21.07 -17.64
N ARG A 170 0.13 22.15 -17.99
CA ARG A 170 0.85 22.30 -19.27
C ARG A 170 2.29 21.83 -19.09
N THR A 171 2.58 20.60 -19.51
CA THR A 171 3.91 19.98 -19.36
C THR A 171 5.03 20.71 -20.12
N SER A 172 4.69 21.54 -21.11
CA SER A 172 5.65 22.42 -21.80
C SER A 172 6.31 23.45 -20.86
N VAL A 173 5.61 23.88 -19.81
CA VAL A 173 6.09 24.86 -18.83
C VAL A 173 7.11 24.24 -17.86
N CYS A 174 7.04 22.92 -17.63
CA CYS A 174 7.94 22.23 -16.70
C CYS A 174 9.41 22.23 -17.16
N ARG A 175 9.70 22.43 -18.45
CA ARG A 175 11.06 22.28 -19.01
C ARG A 175 12.00 23.46 -18.73
N HIS A 176 11.49 24.64 -18.40
CA HIS A 176 12.28 25.88 -18.46
C HIS A 176 12.60 26.50 -17.10
N ASN A 177 11.90 26.09 -16.02
CA ASN A 177 12.19 26.59 -14.67
C ASN A 177 11.64 25.66 -13.57
N ILE A 178 12.25 24.48 -13.40
CA ILE A 178 11.83 23.45 -12.44
C ILE A 178 11.76 23.98 -10.99
N ALA A 179 12.65 24.92 -10.64
CA ALA A 179 12.70 25.51 -9.29
C ALA A 179 11.49 26.40 -8.95
N ALA A 180 10.72 26.85 -9.95
CA ALA A 180 9.53 27.69 -9.76
C ALA A 180 8.21 26.95 -10.04
N TRP A 181 8.26 25.63 -10.25
CA TRP A 181 7.07 24.86 -10.59
C TRP A 181 6.19 24.62 -9.36
N SER A 182 5.07 25.35 -9.29
CA SER A 182 4.00 25.09 -8.33
C SER A 182 2.87 24.31 -9.02
N ILE A 183 2.48 23.18 -8.43
CA ILE A 183 1.31 22.43 -8.89
C ILE A 183 0.06 23.27 -8.58
N PRO A 184 -0.89 23.42 -9.53
CA PRO A 184 -2.07 24.24 -9.33
C PRO A 184 -3.13 23.53 -8.46
N ILE A 185 -2.76 23.01 -7.29
CA ILE A 185 -3.69 22.35 -6.37
C ILE A 185 -4.74 23.35 -5.87
N ARG A 186 -5.99 22.88 -5.78
CA ARG A 186 -7.06 23.55 -5.08
C ARG A 186 -6.76 23.56 -3.58
N SER A 187 -6.28 24.69 -3.06
CA SER A 187 -5.93 24.85 -1.64
C SER A 187 -7.10 24.52 -0.71
N GLU A 188 -8.34 24.71 -1.16
CA GLU A 188 -9.57 24.36 -0.43
C GLU A 188 -9.73 22.84 -0.19
N MET A 189 -9.02 22.00 -0.95
CA MET A 189 -8.99 20.55 -0.79
C MET A 189 -7.92 20.09 0.21
N VAL A 190 -7.01 20.98 0.61
CA VAL A 190 -5.84 20.65 1.43
C VAL A 190 -6.16 20.86 2.90
N VAL A 191 -6.10 19.77 3.67
CA VAL A 191 -6.25 19.77 5.13
C VAL A 191 -4.87 19.91 5.76
N THR A 192 -4.59 21.11 6.27
CA THR A 192 -3.35 21.45 7.01
C THR A 192 -3.53 21.34 8.53
N ASN A 193 -4.76 21.39 9.03
CA ASN A 193 -5.01 21.23 10.46
C ASN A 193 -4.81 19.76 10.87
N ARG A 194 -3.78 19.51 11.68
CA ARG A 194 -3.40 18.16 12.13
C ARG A 194 -4.52 17.42 12.86
N SER A 195 -5.32 18.11 13.69
CA SER A 195 -6.42 17.47 14.42
C SER A 195 -7.53 17.02 13.49
N ILE A 196 -7.84 17.82 12.45
CA ILE A 196 -8.79 17.44 11.40
C ILE A 196 -8.24 16.25 10.60
N ALA A 197 -6.97 16.31 10.18
CA ALA A 197 -6.32 15.21 9.46
C ALA A 197 -6.33 13.90 10.27
N GLN A 198 -6.06 13.96 11.58
CA GLN A 198 -6.14 12.78 12.45
C GLN A 198 -7.56 12.23 12.59
N ALA A 199 -8.57 13.10 12.63
CA ALA A 199 -9.98 12.67 12.64
C ALA A 199 -10.36 11.97 11.33
N LEU A 200 -9.90 12.48 10.18
CA LEU A 200 -10.10 11.87 8.88
C LEU A 200 -9.42 10.49 8.79
N ILE A 201 -8.14 10.40 9.16
CA ILE A 201 -7.42 9.12 9.19
C ILE A 201 -8.12 8.10 10.11
N ARG A 202 -8.63 8.53 11.27
CA ARG A 202 -9.44 7.67 12.15
C ARG A 202 -10.71 7.17 11.45
N HIS A 203 -11.43 8.07 10.80
CA HIS A 203 -12.63 7.70 10.06
C HIS A 203 -12.30 6.68 8.96
N TYR A 204 -11.22 6.91 8.21
CA TYR A 204 -10.78 6.04 7.12
C TYR A 204 -10.33 4.68 7.62
N ASP A 205 -9.55 4.64 8.70
CA ASP A 205 -9.01 3.39 9.23
C ASP A 205 -10.12 2.48 9.78
N VAL A 206 -11.10 3.08 10.47
CA VAL A 206 -12.30 2.37 10.93
C VAL A 206 -13.17 1.90 9.76
N ALA A 207 -13.31 2.71 8.70
CA ALA A 207 -14.04 2.32 7.50
C ALA A 207 -13.35 1.16 6.77
N ALA A 208 -12.04 1.22 6.59
CA ALA A 208 -11.23 0.16 6.00
C ALA A 208 -11.39 -1.15 6.80
N GLN A 209 -11.26 -1.10 8.12
CA GLN A 209 -11.49 -2.28 8.98
C GLN A 209 -12.89 -2.86 8.81
N LYS A 210 -13.92 -1.99 8.76
CA LYS A 210 -15.32 -2.42 8.61
C LYS A 210 -15.59 -3.06 7.26
N ASN A 211 -15.04 -2.50 6.18
CA ASN A 211 -15.31 -2.93 4.81
C ASN A 211 -14.43 -4.12 4.39
N HIS A 212 -13.22 -4.23 4.95
CA HIS A 212 -12.22 -5.24 4.64
C HIS A 212 -11.73 -5.97 5.91
N PRO A 213 -12.63 -6.57 6.70
CA PRO A 213 -12.26 -7.15 7.99
C PRO A 213 -11.27 -8.31 7.88
N GLU A 214 -11.33 -9.06 6.77
CA GLU A 214 -10.51 -10.25 6.51
C GLU A 214 -9.04 -9.91 6.19
N SER A 215 -8.76 -8.70 5.67
CA SER A 215 -7.41 -8.26 5.31
C SER A 215 -6.86 -7.17 6.23
N ILE A 216 -7.71 -6.35 6.85
CA ILE A 216 -7.31 -5.31 7.81
C ILE A 216 -7.22 -5.86 9.23
N GLY A 217 -8.21 -6.65 9.66
CA GLY A 217 -8.34 -7.18 11.03
C GLY A 217 -8.65 -6.10 12.07
N ILE A 218 -7.73 -5.17 12.29
CA ILE A 218 -7.87 -4.06 13.24
C ILE A 218 -7.50 -2.71 12.62
N ALA A 219 -8.19 -1.65 13.04
CA ALA A 219 -7.81 -0.27 12.74
C ALA A 219 -6.58 0.11 13.57
N ASP A 220 -5.38 0.01 12.98
CA ASP A 220 -4.10 0.07 13.68
C ASP A 220 -3.29 1.37 13.43
N VAL A 221 -3.74 2.22 12.50
CA VAL A 221 -3.01 3.40 12.02
C VAL A 221 -3.41 4.65 12.79
N PHE A 222 -4.70 4.85 13.05
CA PHE A 222 -5.20 6.16 13.48
C PHE A 222 -4.64 6.68 14.81
N ASP A 223 -4.30 5.80 15.75
CA ASP A 223 -3.77 6.20 17.06
C ASP A 223 -2.32 6.69 17.01
N CYS A 224 -1.58 6.32 15.96
CA CYS A 224 -0.16 6.66 15.84
C CYS A 224 0.16 7.58 14.66
N TRP A 225 -0.77 7.80 13.74
CA TRP A 225 -0.54 8.63 12.58
C TRP A 225 -0.22 10.10 12.96
N PRO A 226 0.77 10.75 12.30
CA PRO A 226 1.57 10.29 11.15
C PRO A 226 2.91 9.63 11.53
N PHE A 227 3.07 9.21 12.79
CA PHE A 227 4.33 8.74 13.37
C PHE A 227 4.22 7.28 13.85
N CYS A 228 3.53 6.45 13.09
CA CYS A 228 3.45 5.04 13.43
C CYS A 228 4.83 4.40 13.40
N GLN A 229 5.07 3.51 14.37
CA GLN A 229 6.24 2.64 14.34
C GLN A 229 6.20 1.77 13.08
N VAL A 230 7.38 1.52 12.53
CA VAL A 230 7.54 0.74 11.30
C VAL A 230 6.98 -0.66 11.53
N GLU A 231 7.41 -1.34 12.58
CA GLU A 231 6.93 -2.66 12.93
C GLU A 231 5.65 -2.61 13.77
N LEU A 232 4.79 -3.62 13.63
CA LEU A 232 3.77 -3.93 14.61
C LEU A 232 4.39 -4.83 15.69
N THR A 233 4.44 -4.36 16.93
CA THR A 233 5.07 -5.11 18.03
C THR A 233 4.18 -5.20 19.26
N GLY A 234 4.39 -6.22 20.08
CA GLY A 234 3.81 -6.32 21.42
C GLY A 234 2.30 -6.52 21.40
N HIS A 235 1.55 -5.77 22.23
CA HIS A 235 0.11 -5.97 22.35
C HIS A 235 -0.67 -5.71 21.04
N LYS A 236 -0.21 -4.76 20.23
CA LYS A 236 -0.82 -4.45 18.92
C LYS A 236 -0.65 -5.62 17.95
N GLU A 237 0.54 -6.18 17.87
CA GLU A 237 0.84 -7.37 17.05
C GLU A 237 0.03 -8.58 17.52
N GLN A 238 -0.03 -8.84 18.82
CA GLN A 238 -0.83 -9.94 19.37
C GLN A 238 -2.31 -9.79 19.03
N THR A 239 -2.86 -8.58 19.16
CA THR A 239 -4.26 -8.30 18.82
C THR A 239 -4.50 -8.42 17.32
N TYR A 240 -3.56 -7.92 16.51
CA TYR A 240 -3.57 -8.02 15.06
C TYR A 240 -3.62 -9.48 14.60
N LEU A 241 -2.64 -10.29 15.03
CA LEU A 241 -2.57 -11.73 14.75
C LEU A 241 -3.81 -12.46 15.26
N LYS A 242 -4.22 -12.18 16.50
CA LYS A 242 -5.43 -12.78 17.09
C LYS A 242 -6.71 -12.41 16.33
N THR A 243 -6.72 -11.36 15.52
CA THR A 243 -7.91 -10.98 14.76
C THR A 243 -7.85 -11.54 13.35
N LEU A 244 -6.69 -11.41 12.69
CA LEU A 244 -6.49 -11.77 11.31
C LEU A 244 -6.28 -13.28 11.09
N CYS A 245 -5.57 -13.93 12.01
CA CYS A 245 -5.19 -15.33 11.90
C CYS A 245 -6.22 -16.30 12.51
N LYS A 246 -7.43 -15.82 12.83
CA LYS A 246 -8.34 -16.49 13.79
C LYS A 246 -9.42 -17.36 13.18
N SER A 247 -9.60 -17.37 11.86
CA SER A 247 -10.62 -18.17 11.21
C SER A 247 -10.10 -19.58 10.95
N ASP A 248 -10.97 -20.58 11.13
CA ASP A 248 -10.77 -22.04 11.02
C ASP A 248 -10.24 -22.55 9.64
N HIS A 249 -9.59 -21.69 8.86
CA HIS A 249 -8.88 -21.98 7.62
C HIS A 249 -7.37 -21.64 7.69
N HIS A 250 -6.91 -21.11 8.83
CA HIS A 250 -5.55 -20.62 9.03
C HIS A 250 -4.95 -21.01 10.38
N SER A 251 -5.11 -22.25 10.83
CA SER A 251 -4.16 -22.77 11.83
C SER A 251 -2.85 -23.11 11.12
N PRO A 252 -1.77 -22.31 11.25
CA PRO A 252 -0.48 -22.93 11.45
C PRO A 252 -0.53 -23.51 12.85
N ASP A 253 -0.37 -24.83 12.95
CA ASP A 253 0.29 -25.37 14.14
C ASP A 253 1.67 -24.67 14.20
N ILE A 254 1.77 -23.63 15.03
CA ILE A 254 3.01 -22.97 15.45
C ILE A 254 3.50 -23.67 16.72
#